data_AF-A0A9E5QWJ4-F1
#
_entry.id   AF-A0A9E5QWJ4-F1
#
_cell.length_a   1.000
_cell.length_b   1.000
_cell.length_c   1.000
_cell.angle_alpha   90.00
_cell.angle_beta   90.00
_cell.angle_gamma   90.00
#
_symmetry.space_group_name_H-M   'P 1'
#
loop_
_entity.id
_entity.type
_entity.pdbx_description
1 polymer ?
#
loop_
_entity_poly.entity_id
_entity_poly.type
_entity_poly.pdbx_seq_one_letter_code
_entity_poly.pdbx_strand_id
1 'polypeptide(L)'
;MEQYRRLPFWKKIFVNDRYVLLAILLNIVILFLLSFDEFGPNLLFLENIDNALTIFFLVEMLMKVNILGWRGYIQSGWNRLDFVIVLLTTPSILLMLLDVPDFTLLVVFRALRVAKFFRFLKFVPNLEEIMSGLGRALKASVFVLMAFFLYNIIISLFTCYIFKEYSPEYFGNALISCYSIFKMFTLEGWYEIPRNVLPRNGSVQMEFFYQVLFYLHCGYGGHIRALDCQRY
;
A
#
# COMPACT_ATOMS: atom_id res chain seq x y z
N MET A 1 -27.25 14.65 13.69
CA MET A 1 -27.16 14.89 15.16
C MET A 1 -28.46 14.53 15.89
N GLU A 2 -29.66 14.87 15.38
CA GLU A 2 -30.94 14.55 16.05
C GLU A 2 -31.31 13.05 16.10
N GLN A 3 -30.92 12.27 15.09
CA GLN A 3 -31.23 10.83 14.99
C GLN A 3 -30.59 9.97 16.10
N TYR A 4 -29.45 10.40 16.67
CA TYR A 4 -28.76 9.70 17.76
C TYR A 4 -29.41 9.91 19.14
N ARG A 5 -30.31 10.89 19.28
CA ARG A 5 -30.84 11.30 20.59
C ARG A 5 -31.79 10.26 21.19
N ARG A 6 -32.55 9.52 20.36
CA ARG A 6 -33.58 8.54 20.78
C ARG A 6 -33.10 7.10 20.98
N LEU A 7 -31.79 6.84 20.93
CA LEU A 7 -31.27 5.47 21.05
C LEU A 7 -31.19 5.00 22.52
N PRO A 8 -31.55 3.73 22.80
CA PRO A 8 -31.33 3.12 24.11
C PRO A 8 -29.84 3.14 24.49
N PHE A 9 -29.56 3.24 25.79
CA PHE A 9 -28.22 3.49 26.35
C PHE A 9 -27.13 2.57 25.77
N TRP A 10 -27.40 1.27 25.65
CA TRP A 10 -26.47 0.29 25.09
C TRP A 10 -26.05 0.61 23.64
N LYS A 11 -26.97 1.06 22.77
CA LYS A 11 -26.63 1.45 21.38
C LYS A 11 -25.76 2.70 21.34
N LYS A 12 -25.87 3.60 22.34
CA LYS A 12 -25.00 4.79 22.42
C LYS A 12 -23.57 4.45 22.82
N ILE A 13 -23.35 3.40 23.62
CA ILE A 13 -22.00 2.97 24.01
C ILE A 13 -21.24 2.45 22.79
N PHE A 14 -21.84 1.54 22.01
CA PHE A 14 -21.17 0.94 20.85
C PHE A 14 -20.90 1.92 19.71
N VAL A 15 -21.71 2.97 19.58
CA VAL A 15 -21.55 3.98 18.51
C VAL A 15 -20.77 5.21 18.98
N ASN A 16 -20.29 5.23 20.23
CA ASN A 16 -19.47 6.33 20.70
C ASN A 16 -18.04 6.21 20.16
N ASP A 17 -17.65 7.23 19.40
CA ASP A 17 -16.36 7.36 18.73
C ASP A 17 -15.16 7.10 19.64
N ARG A 18 -15.25 7.44 20.94
CA ARG A 18 -14.16 7.19 21.90
C ARG A 18 -13.92 5.70 22.15
N TYR A 19 -14.96 4.90 22.31
CA TYR A 19 -14.81 3.46 22.54
C TYR A 19 -14.39 2.74 21.27
N VAL A 20 -14.88 3.18 20.11
CA VAL A 20 -14.45 2.65 18.81
C VAL A 20 -12.97 2.94 18.58
N LEU A 21 -12.51 4.15 18.90
CA LEU A 21 -11.10 4.51 18.83
C LEU A 21 -10.24 3.65 19.78
N LEU A 22 -10.66 3.48 21.03
CA LEU A 22 -9.97 2.61 21.99
C LEU A 22 -9.88 1.16 21.49
N ALA A 23 -10.96 0.62 20.91
CA ALA A 23 -10.96 -0.71 20.33
C ALA A 23 -10.01 -0.83 19.13
N ILE A 24 -9.90 0.21 18.30
CA ILE A 24 -8.93 0.25 17.18
C ILE A 24 -7.50 0.29 17.72
N LEU A 25 -7.21 1.14 18.70
CA LEU A 25 -5.88 1.22 19.31
C LEU A 25 -5.50 -0.12 19.96
N LEU A 26 -6.42 -0.73 20.70
CA LEU A 26 -6.22 -2.07 21.26
C LEU A 26 -5.97 -3.10 20.15
N ASN A 27 -6.71 -3.06 19.05
CA ASN A 27 -6.50 -3.97 17.94
C ASN A 27 -5.11 -3.84 17.30
N ILE A 28 -4.60 -2.61 17.17
CA ILE A 28 -3.25 -2.36 16.66
C ILE A 28 -2.21 -2.97 17.59
N VAL A 29 -2.35 -2.79 18.90
CA VAL A 29 -1.45 -3.39 19.89
C VAL A 29 -1.48 -4.92 19.81
N ILE A 30 -2.68 -5.52 19.72
CA ILE A 30 -2.82 -6.98 19.63
C ILE A 30 -2.19 -7.53 18.34
N LEU A 31 -2.44 -6.88 17.19
CA LEU A 31 -1.82 -7.27 15.91
C LEU A 31 -0.29 -7.14 15.95
N PHE A 32 0.23 -6.09 16.60
CA PHE A 32 1.65 -5.91 16.78
C PHE A 32 2.25 -7.02 17.67
N LEU A 33 1.59 -7.37 18.78
CA LEU A 33 2.05 -8.46 19.64
C LEU A 33 2.00 -9.83 18.95
N LEU A 34 0.99 -10.07 18.10
CA LEU A 34 0.88 -11.29 17.29
C LEU A 34 1.99 -11.43 16.24
N SER A 35 2.77 -10.37 15.97
CA SER A 35 3.91 -10.44 15.04
C SER A 35 5.17 -11.03 15.67
N PHE A 36 5.21 -11.21 16.99
CA PHE A 36 6.33 -11.84 17.68
C PHE A 36 6.07 -13.32 17.94
N ASP A 37 6.99 -14.17 17.49
CA ASP A 37 6.92 -15.63 17.69
C ASP A 37 7.14 -16.06 19.16
N GLU A 38 7.63 -15.15 20.01
CA GLU A 38 8.00 -15.43 21.41
C GLU A 38 6.81 -15.66 22.35
N PHE A 39 5.58 -15.37 21.92
CA PHE A 39 4.39 -15.46 22.77
C PHE A 39 3.74 -16.85 22.85
N GLY A 40 4.34 -17.90 22.28
CA GLY A 40 3.98 -19.33 22.38
C GLY A 40 2.63 -19.68 23.04
N PRO A 41 2.56 -19.82 24.39
CA PRO A 41 1.32 -20.21 25.09
C PRO A 41 0.23 -19.11 25.14
N ASN A 42 0.60 -17.83 25.03
CA ASN A 42 -0.32 -16.70 25.03
C ASN A 42 -0.87 -16.38 23.63
N LEU A 43 -0.33 -17.00 22.57
CA LEU A 43 -0.70 -16.70 21.19
C LEU A 43 -2.21 -16.95 20.93
N LEU A 44 -2.75 -18.07 21.42
CA LEU A 44 -4.18 -18.39 21.33
C LEU A 44 -5.06 -17.36 22.06
N PHE A 45 -4.58 -16.83 23.19
CA PHE A 45 -5.30 -15.79 23.92
C PHE A 45 -5.35 -14.48 23.14
N LEU A 46 -4.23 -14.07 22.54
CA LEU A 46 -4.17 -12.88 21.69
C LEU A 46 -5.03 -13.03 20.42
N GLU A 47 -5.00 -14.20 19.78
CA GLU A 47 -5.88 -14.50 18.63
C GLU A 47 -7.36 -14.41 19.00
N ASN A 48 -7.74 -14.90 20.19
CA ASN A 48 -9.11 -14.78 20.68
C ASN A 48 -9.52 -13.32 20.92
N ILE A 49 -8.61 -12.49 21.43
CA ILE A 49 -8.87 -11.04 21.57
C ILE A 49 -9.03 -10.39 20.19
N ASP A 50 -8.18 -10.72 19.22
CA ASP A 50 -8.29 -10.18 17.86
C ASP A 50 -9.61 -10.55 17.18
N ASN A 51 -10.05 -11.80 17.37
CA ASN A 51 -11.34 -12.29 16.89
C ASN A 51 -12.50 -11.55 17.59
N ALA A 52 -12.42 -11.36 18.91
CA ALA A 52 -13.42 -10.62 19.67
C ALA A 52 -13.54 -9.16 19.21
N LEU A 53 -12.41 -8.49 18.93
CA LEU A 53 -12.40 -7.13 18.39
C LEU A 53 -13.00 -7.07 16.97
N THR A 54 -12.75 -8.08 16.15
CA THR A 54 -13.34 -8.17 14.80
C THR A 54 -14.87 -8.33 14.89
N ILE A 55 -15.37 -9.14 15.83
CA ILE A 55 -16.80 -9.26 16.10
C ILE A 55 -17.38 -7.94 16.61
N PHE A 56 -16.67 -7.24 17.52
CA PHE A 56 -17.08 -5.93 18.00
C PHE A 56 -17.27 -4.94 16.84
N PHE A 57 -16.33 -4.91 15.88
CA PHE A 57 -16.42 -4.07 14.70
C PHE A 57 -17.54 -4.46 13.73
N LEU A 58 -17.81 -5.76 13.58
CA LEU A 58 -18.95 -6.24 12.80
C LEU A 58 -20.27 -5.75 13.41
N VAL A 59 -20.41 -5.87 14.73
CA VAL A 59 -21.60 -5.43 15.47
C VAL A 59 -21.76 -3.91 15.42
N GLU A 60 -20.68 -3.15 15.57
CA GLU A 60 -20.70 -1.68 15.43
C GLU A 60 -21.19 -1.23 14.05
N MET A 61 -20.69 -1.86 12.98
CA MET A 61 -21.12 -1.59 11.61
C MET A 61 -22.60 -1.91 11.41
N LEU A 62 -23.06 -3.09 11.85
CA LEU A 62 -24.46 -3.48 11.75
C LEU A 62 -25.37 -2.52 12.53
N MET A 63 -24.95 -2.05 13.71
CA MET A 63 -25.70 -1.05 14.46
C MET A 63 -25.79 0.28 13.71
N LYS A 64 -24.69 0.77 13.13
CA LYS A 64 -24.69 2.00 12.32
C LYS A 64 -25.61 1.89 11.11
N VAL A 65 -25.60 0.76 10.41
CA VAL A 65 -26.52 0.49 9.29
C VAL A 65 -27.98 0.51 9.76
N ASN A 66 -28.29 -0.10 10.90
CA ASN A 66 -29.66 -0.10 11.46
C ASN A 66 -30.13 1.30 11.88
N ILE A 67 -29.24 2.18 12.36
CA ILE A 67 -29.59 3.52 12.84
C ILE A 67 -29.75 4.51 11.68
N LEU A 68 -28.81 4.50 10.73
CA LEU A 68 -28.75 5.44 9.61
C LEU A 68 -29.57 4.96 8.40
N GLY A 69 -29.93 3.68 8.38
CA GLY A 69 -30.42 2.99 7.18
C GLY A 69 -29.30 2.74 6.17
N TRP A 70 -29.48 1.76 5.29
CA TRP A 70 -28.48 1.40 4.27
C TRP A 70 -28.05 2.59 3.39
N ARG A 71 -29.02 3.37 2.92
CA ARG A 71 -28.75 4.55 2.08
C ARG A 71 -27.99 5.65 2.84
N GLY A 72 -28.34 5.91 4.10
CA GLY A 72 -27.67 6.91 4.93
C GLY A 72 -26.25 6.47 5.31
N TYR A 73 -26.05 5.18 5.54
CA TYR A 73 -24.74 4.63 5.87
C TYR A 73 -23.73 4.80 4.72
N ILE A 74 -24.11 4.47 3.48
CA ILE A 74 -23.21 4.50 2.31
C ILE A 74 -22.87 5.91 1.82
N GLN A 75 -23.66 6.94 2.17
CA GLN A 75 -23.36 8.32 1.78
C GLN A 75 -22.02 8.82 2.35
N SER A 76 -21.63 8.36 3.53
CA SER A 76 -20.34 8.73 4.12
C SER A 76 -19.19 7.90 3.53
N GLY A 77 -18.13 8.57 3.08
CA GLY A 77 -16.89 7.92 2.62
C GLY A 77 -16.27 7.01 3.68
N TRP A 78 -16.25 7.43 4.94
CA TRP A 78 -15.69 6.66 6.05
C TRP A 78 -16.48 5.41 6.38
N ASN A 79 -17.81 5.49 6.34
CA ASN A 79 -18.64 4.30 6.54
C ASN A 79 -18.45 3.28 5.41
N ARG A 80 -18.24 3.74 4.16
CA ARG A 80 -17.88 2.84 3.04
C ARG A 80 -16.54 2.14 3.28
N LEU A 81 -15.52 2.88 3.73
CA LEU A 81 -14.22 2.30 4.08
C LEU A 81 -14.35 1.28 5.24
N ASP A 82 -15.09 1.63 6.29
CA ASP A 82 -15.31 0.75 7.44
C ASP A 82 -16.03 -0.55 7.02
N PHE A 83 -17.05 -0.46 6.17
CA PHE A 83 -17.73 -1.61 5.58
C PHE A 83 -16.79 -2.54 4.80
N VAL A 84 -15.96 -1.97 3.92
CA VAL A 84 -14.96 -2.75 3.17
C VAL A 84 -14.00 -3.47 4.12
N ILE A 85 -13.54 -2.81 5.17
CA ILE A 85 -12.63 -3.41 6.15
C ILE A 85 -13.33 -4.53 6.93
N VAL A 86 -14.58 -4.34 7.39
CA VAL A 86 -15.36 -5.41 8.05
C VAL A 86 -15.52 -6.60 7.10
N LEU A 87 -15.85 -6.35 5.84
CA LEU A 87 -16.06 -7.40 4.83
C LEU A 87 -14.78 -8.20 4.56
N LEU A 88 -13.61 -7.56 4.53
CA LEU A 88 -12.33 -8.23 4.30
C LEU A 88 -11.85 -9.04 5.51
N THR A 89 -12.26 -8.66 6.72
CA THR A 89 -11.73 -9.23 7.97
C THR A 89 -12.61 -10.34 8.56
N THR A 90 -13.92 -10.26 8.34
CA THR A 90 -14.90 -11.26 8.84
C THR A 90 -14.72 -12.68 8.28
N PRO A 91 -14.36 -12.89 6.98
CA PRO A 91 -14.18 -14.23 6.42
C PRO A 91 -13.12 -15.06 7.15
N SER A 92 -12.11 -14.41 7.75
CA SER A 92 -11.10 -15.09 8.55
C SER A 92 -11.70 -15.90 9.71
N ILE A 93 -12.79 -15.43 10.31
CA ILE A 93 -13.48 -16.10 11.42
C ILE A 93 -14.42 -17.18 10.87
N LEU A 94 -15.11 -16.89 9.75
CA LEU A 94 -16.05 -17.83 9.15
C LEU A 94 -15.35 -19.09 8.62
N LEU A 95 -14.18 -18.94 7.99
CA LEU A 95 -13.39 -20.08 7.49
C LEU A 95 -12.86 -20.96 8.61
N MET A 96 -12.52 -20.37 9.76
CA MET A 96 -12.14 -21.12 10.96
C MET A 96 -13.30 -21.96 11.50
N LEU A 97 -14.55 -21.51 11.33
CA LEU A 97 -15.75 -22.25 11.78
C LEU A 97 -16.20 -23.33 10.81
N LEU A 98 -15.94 -23.17 9.51
CA LEU A 98 -16.38 -24.10 8.46
C LEU A 98 -15.38 -25.22 8.14
N ASP A 99 -14.26 -25.30 8.88
CA ASP A 99 -13.19 -26.30 8.73
C ASP A 99 -12.75 -26.50 7.26
N VAL A 100 -12.62 -25.38 6.53
CA VAL A 100 -12.22 -25.42 5.11
C VAL A 100 -10.70 -25.63 5.07
N PRO A 101 -10.21 -26.73 4.45
CA PRO A 101 -8.79 -27.13 4.52
C PRO A 101 -7.85 -26.27 3.65
N ASP A 102 -8.32 -25.15 3.10
CA ASP A 102 -7.55 -24.36 2.14
C ASP A 102 -6.59 -23.40 2.87
N PHE A 103 -5.43 -23.94 3.26
CA PHE A 103 -4.38 -23.22 4.01
C PHE A 103 -3.96 -21.91 3.34
N THR A 104 -3.99 -21.84 2.00
CA THR A 104 -3.57 -20.65 1.24
C THR A 104 -4.50 -19.47 1.50
N LEU A 105 -5.82 -19.68 1.45
CA LEU A 105 -6.80 -18.63 1.69
C LEU A 105 -6.74 -18.13 3.14
N LEU A 106 -6.51 -19.05 4.09
CA LEU A 106 -6.45 -18.72 5.49
C LEU A 106 -5.26 -17.79 5.82
N VAL A 107 -4.10 -17.99 5.17
CA VAL A 107 -2.94 -17.06 5.29
C VAL A 107 -3.28 -15.68 4.74
N VAL A 108 -3.94 -15.59 3.59
CA VAL A 108 -4.34 -14.31 3.01
C VAL A 108 -5.32 -13.55 3.92
N PHE A 109 -6.35 -14.22 4.45
CA PHE A 109 -7.30 -13.58 5.37
C PHE A 109 -6.67 -13.18 6.71
N ARG A 110 -5.65 -13.91 7.19
CA ARG A 110 -4.84 -13.48 8.34
C ARG A 110 -4.09 -12.19 8.04
N ALA A 111 -3.45 -12.09 6.87
CA ALA A 111 -2.76 -10.86 6.45
C ALA A 111 -3.73 -9.68 6.29
N LEU A 112 -4.94 -9.91 5.79
CA LEU A 112 -5.98 -8.88 5.64
C LEU A 112 -6.44 -8.27 6.97
N ARG A 113 -6.15 -8.89 8.12
CA ARG A 113 -6.43 -8.30 9.44
C ARG A 113 -5.71 -6.97 9.65
N VAL A 114 -4.55 -6.76 9.01
CA VAL A 114 -3.81 -5.48 9.04
C VAL A 114 -4.64 -4.34 8.44
N ALA A 115 -5.61 -4.63 7.56
CA ALA A 115 -6.50 -3.61 7.01
C ALA A 115 -7.32 -2.88 8.10
N LYS A 116 -7.47 -3.46 9.29
CA LYS A 116 -8.11 -2.80 10.45
C LYS A 116 -7.41 -1.52 10.87
N PHE A 117 -6.09 -1.41 10.63
CA PHE A 117 -5.33 -0.18 10.89
C PHE A 117 -5.89 1.02 10.13
N PHE A 118 -6.36 0.84 8.89
CA PHE A 118 -6.94 1.93 8.10
C PHE A 118 -8.21 2.52 8.72
N ARG A 119 -8.87 1.84 9.68
CA ARG A 119 -9.99 2.43 10.42
C ARG A 119 -9.59 3.62 11.26
N PHE A 120 -8.32 3.72 11.67
CA PHE A 120 -7.82 4.89 12.39
C PHE A 120 -7.95 6.18 11.56
N LEU A 121 -7.89 6.07 10.23
CA LEU A 121 -8.02 7.21 9.32
C LEU A 121 -9.32 7.99 9.54
N LYS A 122 -10.43 7.35 9.93
CA LYS A 122 -11.72 8.04 10.17
C LYS A 122 -11.67 9.04 11.34
N PHE A 123 -10.65 8.96 12.19
CA PHE A 123 -10.46 9.86 13.32
C PHE A 123 -9.47 10.99 13.04
N VAL A 124 -8.81 10.97 11.87
CA VAL A 124 -7.87 12.02 11.49
C VAL A 124 -8.68 13.25 11.06
N PRO A 125 -8.47 14.42 11.70
CA PRO A 125 -9.20 15.63 11.35
C PRO A 125 -8.86 16.07 9.92
N ASN A 126 -9.85 16.58 9.19
CA ASN A 126 -9.74 17.12 7.83
C ASN A 126 -9.21 16.11 6.78
N LEU A 127 -9.19 14.81 7.08
CA LEU A 127 -8.66 13.81 6.15
C LEU A 127 -9.50 13.71 4.86
N GLU A 128 -10.81 13.96 4.92
CA GLU A 128 -11.63 14.04 3.70
C GLU A 128 -11.16 15.14 2.75
N GLU A 129 -10.80 16.32 3.29
CA GLU A 129 -10.30 17.43 2.49
C GLU A 129 -8.94 17.10 1.88
N ILE A 130 -8.04 16.51 2.67
CA ILE A 130 -6.72 16.05 2.20
C ILE A 130 -6.89 15.03 1.07
N MET A 131 -7.74 14.02 1.26
CA MET A 131 -7.99 12.98 0.26
C MET A 131 -8.66 13.55 -1.00
N SER A 132 -9.56 14.53 -0.86
CA SER A 132 -10.15 15.23 -2.00
C SER A 132 -9.13 16.08 -2.76
N GLY A 133 -8.20 16.74 -2.04
CA GLY A 133 -7.09 17.49 -2.60
C GLY A 133 -6.15 16.59 -3.38
N LEU A 134 -5.78 15.44 -2.80
CA LEU A 134 -5.00 14.41 -3.45
C LEU A 134 -5.70 13.89 -4.71
N GLY A 135 -7.01 13.61 -4.64
CA GLY A 135 -7.80 13.20 -5.79
C GLY A 135 -7.81 14.23 -6.92
N ARG A 136 -7.91 15.53 -6.60
CA ARG A 136 -7.82 16.63 -7.58
C ARG A 136 -6.44 16.72 -8.21
N ALA A 137 -5.38 16.62 -7.40
CA ALA A 137 -4.01 16.62 -7.89
C ALA A 137 -3.74 15.42 -8.82
N LEU A 138 -4.14 14.23 -8.41
CA LEU A 138 -4.05 13.02 -9.24
C LEU A 138 -4.81 13.19 -10.55
N LYS A 139 -6.05 13.71 -10.51
CA LYS A 139 -6.86 13.95 -11.72
C LYS A 139 -6.19 14.93 -12.69
N ALA A 140 -5.57 15.99 -12.18
CA ALA A 140 -4.82 16.96 -12.99
C ALA A 140 -3.55 16.34 -13.58
N SER A 141 -2.89 15.45 -12.85
CA SER A 141 -1.64 14.81 -13.24
C SER A 141 -1.81 13.49 -14.02
N VAL A 142 -3.02 13.01 -14.30
CA VAL A 142 -3.23 11.70 -14.99
C VAL A 142 -2.49 11.64 -16.32
N PHE A 143 -2.61 12.67 -17.16
CA PHE A 143 -1.94 12.68 -18.47
C PHE A 143 -0.41 12.73 -18.33
N VAL A 144 0.10 13.46 -17.34
CA VAL A 144 1.54 13.55 -17.06
C VAL A 144 2.06 12.20 -16.57
N LEU A 145 1.37 11.56 -15.62
CA LEU A 145 1.73 10.23 -15.12
C LEU A 145 1.64 9.18 -16.23
N MET A 146 0.61 9.24 -17.08
CA MET A 146 0.46 8.34 -18.22
C MET A 146 1.60 8.52 -19.23
N ALA A 147 1.94 9.77 -19.58
CA ALA A 147 3.09 10.07 -20.44
C ALA A 147 4.41 9.57 -19.82
N PHE A 148 4.58 9.73 -18.51
CA PHE A 148 5.73 9.22 -17.77
C PHE A 148 5.84 7.68 -17.84
N PHE A 149 4.74 6.95 -17.61
CA PHE A 149 4.75 5.49 -17.72
C PHE A 149 5.01 5.01 -19.15
N LEU A 150 4.40 5.64 -20.15
CA LEU A 150 4.66 5.33 -21.56
C LEU A 150 6.12 5.58 -21.94
N TYR A 151 6.68 6.71 -21.51
CA TYR A 151 8.09 7.01 -21.70
C TYR A 151 9.00 5.95 -21.06
N ASN A 152 8.73 5.54 -19.82
CA ASN A 152 9.49 4.48 -19.14
C ASN A 152 9.42 3.14 -19.92
N ILE A 153 8.25 2.78 -20.43
CA ILE A 153 8.07 1.56 -21.23
C ILE A 153 8.88 1.63 -22.53
N ILE A 154 8.86 2.77 -23.24
CA ILE A 154 9.60 2.95 -24.49
C ILE A 154 11.11 2.82 -24.24
N ILE A 155 11.65 3.52 -23.24
CA ILE A 155 13.08 3.44 -22.89
C ILE A 155 13.47 2.04 -22.42
N SER A 156 12.60 1.37 -21.66
CA SER A 156 12.79 -0.02 -21.23
C SER A 156 12.91 -0.98 -22.42
N LEU A 157 12.00 -0.89 -23.40
CA LEU A 157 12.05 -1.74 -24.59
C LEU A 157 13.30 -1.46 -25.42
N PHE A 158 13.66 -0.18 -25.56
CA PHE A 158 14.84 0.24 -26.28
C PHE A 158 16.13 -0.29 -25.65
N THR A 159 16.27 -0.14 -24.34
CA THR A 159 17.44 -0.63 -23.59
C THR A 159 17.48 -2.16 -23.51
N CYS A 160 16.33 -2.83 -23.40
CA CYS A 160 16.25 -4.28 -23.52
C CYS A 160 16.81 -4.76 -24.86
N TYR A 161 16.39 -4.15 -25.97
CA TYR A 161 16.83 -4.57 -27.30
C TYR A 161 18.35 -4.43 -27.50
N ILE A 162 18.96 -3.39 -26.93
CA ILE A 162 20.39 -3.10 -27.11
C ILE A 162 21.27 -3.86 -26.11
N PHE A 163 20.86 -3.95 -24.84
CA PHE A 163 21.72 -4.39 -23.74
C PHE A 163 21.40 -5.77 -23.20
N LYS A 164 20.40 -6.47 -23.75
CA LYS A 164 20.01 -7.81 -23.30
C LYS A 164 21.16 -8.83 -23.31
N GLU A 165 22.06 -8.77 -24.29
CA GLU A 165 23.21 -9.69 -24.39
C GLU A 165 24.37 -9.29 -23.46
N TYR A 166 24.55 -7.99 -23.22
CA TYR A 166 25.65 -7.46 -22.40
C TYR A 166 25.36 -7.53 -20.90
N SER A 167 24.10 -7.30 -20.52
CA SER A 167 23.67 -7.22 -19.12
C SER A 167 22.27 -7.79 -18.94
N PRO A 168 22.13 -9.13 -19.04
CA PRO A 168 20.85 -9.80 -18.90
C PRO A 168 20.24 -9.61 -17.50
N GLU A 169 21.05 -9.35 -16.47
CA GLU A 169 20.59 -9.05 -15.11
C GLU A 169 19.71 -7.79 -15.05
N TYR A 170 20.06 -6.75 -15.81
CA TYR A 170 19.33 -5.48 -15.82
C TYR A 170 18.38 -5.34 -17.02
N PHE A 171 18.70 -5.97 -18.14
CA PHE A 171 18.01 -5.76 -19.43
C PHE A 171 17.56 -7.04 -20.12
N GLY A 172 17.54 -8.17 -19.43
CA GLY A 172 17.27 -9.50 -20.02
C GLY A 172 15.87 -9.66 -20.64
N ASN A 173 14.87 -8.99 -20.09
CA ASN A 173 13.52 -8.92 -20.64
C ASN A 173 12.86 -7.56 -20.36
N ALA A 174 11.72 -7.30 -20.98
CA ALA A 174 11.03 -6.00 -20.91
C ALA A 174 10.59 -5.62 -19.48
N LEU A 175 10.22 -6.58 -18.63
CA LEU A 175 9.80 -6.30 -17.25
C LEU A 175 10.99 -5.96 -16.35
N ILE A 176 12.08 -6.72 -16.46
CA ILE A 176 13.34 -6.45 -15.73
C ILE A 176 13.90 -5.10 -16.18
N SER A 177 13.89 -4.83 -17.48
CA SER A 177 14.31 -3.54 -18.04
C SER A 177 13.44 -2.39 -17.51
N CYS A 178 12.12 -2.60 -17.41
CA CYS A 178 11.20 -1.58 -16.88
C CYS A 178 11.52 -1.26 -15.42
N TYR A 179 11.77 -2.29 -14.61
CA TYR A 179 12.22 -2.13 -13.24
C TYR A 179 13.56 -1.39 -13.14
N SER A 180 14.56 -1.76 -13.96
CA SER A 180 15.87 -1.11 -14.00
C SER A 180 15.80 0.36 -14.41
N ILE A 181 15.02 0.69 -15.45
CA ILE A 181 14.77 2.07 -15.90
C ILE A 181 14.06 2.87 -14.79
N PHE A 182 13.00 2.32 -14.19
CA PHE A 182 12.29 2.98 -13.09
C PHE A 182 13.20 3.20 -11.87
N LYS A 183 14.04 2.22 -11.54
CA LYS A 183 15.03 2.30 -10.45
C LYS A 183 16.06 3.41 -10.72
N MET A 184 16.54 3.53 -11.95
CA MET A 184 17.42 4.64 -12.34
C MET A 184 16.71 6.00 -12.24
N PHE A 185 15.44 6.08 -12.64
CA PHE A 185 14.64 7.30 -12.49
C PHE A 185 14.47 7.73 -11.02
N THR A 186 14.27 6.79 -10.09
CA THR A 186 14.21 7.09 -8.65
C THR A 186 15.59 7.38 -8.03
N LEU A 187 16.65 7.43 -8.85
CA LEU A 187 18.04 7.61 -8.46
C LEU A 187 18.58 6.48 -7.57
N GLU A 188 17.96 5.30 -7.61
CA GLU A 188 18.49 4.11 -6.98
C GLU A 188 19.42 3.37 -7.95
N GLY A 189 20.64 3.03 -7.51
CA GLY A 189 21.60 2.33 -8.39
C GLY A 189 22.05 3.15 -9.62
N TRP A 190 21.89 4.48 -9.59
CA TRP A 190 22.18 5.41 -10.69
C TRP A 190 23.64 5.35 -11.17
N TYR A 191 24.58 4.89 -10.34
CA TYR A 191 25.98 4.71 -10.72
C TYR A 191 26.33 3.24 -11.00
N GLU A 192 25.57 2.29 -10.42
CA GLU A 192 25.83 0.86 -10.50
C GLU A 192 25.43 0.30 -11.86
N ILE A 193 24.21 0.63 -12.30
CA ILE A 193 23.65 0.10 -13.55
C ILE A 193 24.49 0.60 -14.74
N PRO A 194 24.80 1.90 -14.90
CA PRO A 194 25.68 2.36 -15.98
C PRO A 194 27.06 1.73 -15.98
N ARG A 195 27.66 1.57 -14.79
CA ARG A 195 29.01 1.03 -14.66
C ARG A 195 29.08 -0.45 -15.02
N ASN A 196 28.03 -1.21 -14.74
CA ASN A 196 28.00 -2.65 -14.95
C ASN A 196 27.47 -3.05 -16.34
N VAL A 197 26.85 -2.12 -17.07
CA VAL A 197 26.24 -2.39 -18.38
C VAL A 197 27.23 -2.32 -19.53
N LEU A 198 28.31 -1.55 -19.37
CA LEU A 198 29.32 -1.39 -20.39
C LEU A 198 30.26 -2.61 -20.41
N PRO A 199 30.39 -3.33 -21.54
CA PRO A 199 31.37 -4.41 -21.63
C PRO A 199 32.78 -3.83 -21.46
N ARG A 200 33.68 -4.56 -20.78
CA ARG A 200 35.08 -4.13 -20.58
C ARG A 200 35.85 -3.81 -21.89
N ASN A 201 35.34 -4.28 -23.04
CA ASN A 201 35.87 -4.01 -24.39
C ASN A 201 34.85 -3.27 -25.29
N GLY A 202 33.91 -2.52 -24.71
CA GLY A 202 32.92 -1.74 -25.47
C GLY A 202 33.56 -0.67 -26.34
N SER A 203 32.93 -0.35 -27.47
CA SER A 203 33.34 0.82 -28.24
C SER A 203 33.02 2.08 -27.45
N VAL A 204 33.93 3.08 -27.48
CA VAL A 204 33.73 4.41 -26.84
C VAL A 204 32.40 5.04 -27.24
N GLN A 205 31.90 4.73 -28.44
CA GLN A 205 30.62 5.19 -28.96
C GLN A 205 29.42 4.63 -28.18
N MET A 206 29.46 3.34 -27.79
CA MET A 206 28.40 2.71 -27.00
C MET A 206 28.39 3.23 -25.56
N GLU A 207 29.58 3.49 -24.99
CA GLU A 207 29.70 4.11 -23.67
C GLU A 207 29.11 5.53 -23.65
N PHE A 208 29.49 6.35 -24.63
CA PHE A 208 28.97 7.70 -24.79
C PHE A 208 27.45 7.69 -25.01
N PHE A 209 26.95 6.80 -25.86
CA PHE A 209 25.52 6.66 -26.14
C PHE A 209 24.71 6.30 -24.89
N TYR A 210 25.19 5.35 -24.09
CA TYR A 210 24.55 4.97 -22.84
C TYR A 210 24.57 6.10 -21.82
N GLN A 211 25.69 6.82 -21.69
CA GLN A 211 25.79 7.98 -20.81
C GLN A 211 24.80 9.08 -21.21
N VAL A 212 24.66 9.37 -22.51
CA VAL A 212 23.68 10.34 -23.00
C VAL A 212 22.24 9.91 -22.70
N LEU A 213 21.90 8.65 -22.96
CA LEU A 213 20.58 8.10 -22.58
C LEU A 213 20.31 8.24 -21.09
N PHE A 214 21.32 7.93 -20.27
CA PHE A 214 21.25 8.07 -18.82
C PHE A 214 21.05 9.52 -18.38
N TYR A 215 21.83 10.47 -18.92
CA TYR A 215 21.71 11.90 -18.61
C TYR A 215 20.35 12.47 -19.05
N LEU A 216 19.81 12.01 -20.17
CA LEU A 216 18.47 12.40 -20.64
C LEU A 216 17.37 11.80 -19.75
N HIS A 217 17.52 10.55 -19.32
CA HIS A 217 16.53 9.86 -18.50
C HIS A 217 16.49 10.37 -17.06
N CYS A 218 17.65 10.63 -16.45
CA CYS A 218 17.78 11.14 -15.09
C CYS A 218 17.82 12.68 -15.01
N GLY A 219 17.38 13.38 -16.07
CA GLY A 219 17.59 14.81 -16.36
C GLY A 219 17.88 15.74 -15.18
N TYR A 220 18.99 16.51 -15.29
CA TYR A 220 19.53 17.57 -14.39
C TYR A 220 19.64 17.30 -12.87
N GLY A 221 18.83 16.44 -12.26
CA GLY A 221 18.89 16.09 -10.83
C GLY A 221 20.16 15.31 -10.46
N GLY A 222 20.76 14.59 -11.41
CA GLY A 222 22.03 13.89 -11.22
C GLY A 222 23.26 14.79 -11.20
N HIS A 223 23.17 16.04 -11.71
CA HIS A 223 24.34 16.92 -11.82
C HIS A 223 24.85 17.43 -10.46
N ILE A 224 24.00 17.43 -9.42
CA ILE A 224 24.39 17.85 -8.07
C ILE A 224 25.15 16.74 -7.33
N ARG A 225 24.90 15.46 -7.61
CA ARG A 225 25.59 14.33 -6.92
C ARG A 225 26.76 13.73 -7.70
N ALA A 226 26.77 13.84 -9.03
CA ALA A 226 27.89 13.34 -9.84
C ALA A 226 29.18 14.14 -9.62
N LEU A 227 29.08 15.44 -9.30
CA LEU A 227 30.24 16.28 -8.98
C LEU A 227 30.86 15.97 -7.61
N ASP A 228 30.08 15.45 -6.66
CA ASP A 228 30.60 15.07 -5.34
C ASP A 228 31.35 13.72 -5.36
N CYS A 229 31.01 12.83 -6.31
CA CYS A 229 31.63 11.50 -6.40
C CYS A 229 32.94 11.49 -7.21
N GLN A 230 33.25 12.54 -7.98
CA GLN A 230 34.60 12.74 -8.54
C GLN A 230 35.59 13.37 -7.54
N ARG A 231 35.14 13.67 -6.31
CA ARG A 231 35.94 14.30 -5.25
C ARG A 231 36.50 13.31 -4.23
N TYR A 232 36.24 12.01 -4.39
CA TYR A 232 36.73 10.93 -3.53
C TYR A 232 37.31 9.77 -4.35
#